data_AF-A0A2D9DEU1-F1
#
_entry.id   AF-A0A2D9DEU1-F1
#
_cell.length_a   1.000
_cell.length_b   1.000
_cell.length_c   1.000
_cell.angle_alpha   90.00
_cell.angle_beta   90.00
_cell.angle_gamma   90.00
#
_symmetry.space_group_name_H-M   'P 1'
#
loop_
_entity.id
_entity.type
_entity.pdbx_description
1 polymer ?
#
loop_
_entity_poly.entity_id
_entity_poly.type
_entity_poly.pdbx_seq_one_letter_code
_entity_poly.pdbx_strand_id
1 'polypeptide(L)'
;VLNVEVMIIDDSKFPIVLVDFQHSLEQTTTENHNHDKDMAAFTGLFESGKPFVMVSTGEAPEEKHKHSREETRKINAWRKLNKEKLKCIQATIQVEPNKVKRVGLKLFASVYEKFWGNPLLLAQNQEEALELAKSVLHKAS
;
A
#
# COMPACT_ATOMS: atom_id res chain seq x y z
N VAL A 1 -13.70 12.57 14.57
CA VAL A 1 -12.28 12.24 14.82
C VAL A 1 -11.70 11.87 13.47
N LEU A 2 -10.80 12.68 12.93
CA LEU A 2 -10.14 12.35 11.67
C LEU A 2 -9.07 11.32 12.02
N ASN A 3 -9.25 10.10 11.52
CA ASN A 3 -8.28 9.04 11.71
C ASN A 3 -7.04 9.39 10.89
N VAL A 4 -5.92 9.33 11.58
CA VAL A 4 -4.60 9.58 11.03
C VAL A 4 -4.04 8.24 10.59
N GLU A 5 -3.68 8.11 9.32
CA GLU A 5 -2.87 7.01 8.82
C GLU A 5 -1.44 7.52 8.68
N VAL A 6 -0.51 6.92 9.44
CA VAL A 6 0.93 7.13 9.25
C VAL A 6 1.44 5.98 8.39
N MET A 7 2.05 6.32 7.26
CA MET A 7 2.70 5.36 6.37
C MET A 7 4.22 5.39 6.60
N ILE A 8 4.78 4.27 7.05
CA ILE A 8 6.24 4.10 7.17
C ILE A 8 6.71 3.22 6.02
N ILE A 9 7.66 3.71 5.22
CA ILE A 9 8.24 3.00 4.08
C ILE A 9 9.70 2.67 4.40
N ASP A 10 10.06 1.38 4.29
CA ASP A 10 11.45 0.89 4.35
C ASP A 10 11.79 0.16 3.05
N ASP A 11 12.67 0.76 2.25
CA ASP A 11 13.16 0.26 0.98
C ASP A 11 14.61 -0.29 1.06
N SER A 12 15.16 -0.46 2.27
CA SER A 12 16.54 -0.95 2.49
C SER A 12 16.79 -2.37 1.94
N LYS A 13 15.72 -3.10 1.64
CA LYS A 13 15.72 -4.46 1.06
C LYS A 13 15.13 -4.52 -0.35
N PHE A 14 15.13 -3.40 -1.07
CA PHE A 14 14.71 -3.34 -2.47
C PHE A 14 15.28 -4.52 -3.29
N PRO A 15 14.47 -5.25 -4.09
CA PRO A 15 13.16 -4.90 -4.62
C PRO A 15 11.95 -5.34 -3.77
N ILE A 16 12.16 -5.66 -2.49
CA ILE A 16 11.06 -5.84 -1.53
C ILE A 16 11.01 -4.60 -0.66
N VAL A 17 9.89 -3.87 -0.72
CA VAL A 17 9.65 -2.65 0.05
C VAL A 17 8.66 -2.97 1.16
N LEU A 18 9.02 -2.67 2.40
CA LEU A 18 8.15 -2.84 3.56
C LEU A 18 7.36 -1.55 3.79
N VAL A 19 6.05 -1.69 4.00
CA VAL A 19 5.16 -0.56 4.28
C VAL A 19 4.32 -0.86 5.51
N ASP A 20 4.41 -0.05 6.55
CA ASP A 20 3.60 -0.20 7.76
C ASP A 20 2.54 0.91 7.83
N PHE A 21 1.26 0.51 7.87
CA PHE A 21 0.11 1.41 8.01
C PHE A 21 -0.32 1.48 9.48
N GLN A 22 0.10 2.54 10.17
CA GLN A 22 -0.21 2.74 11.58
C GLN A 22 -1.35 3.74 11.76
N HIS A 23 -2.29 3.45 12.68
CA HIS A 23 -3.21 4.45 13.20
C HIS A 23 -2.59 5.13 14.42
N SER A 24 -2.41 6.46 14.37
CA SER A 24 -2.20 7.22 15.60
C SER A 24 -3.58 7.63 16.16
N LEU A 25 -3.84 7.26 17.41
CA LEU A 25 -4.99 7.79 18.18
C LEU A 25 -4.69 9.18 18.75
N GLU A 26 -3.44 9.63 18.65
CA GLU A 26 -2.99 10.93 19.13
C GLU A 26 -2.64 11.83 17.95
N GLN A 27 -3.62 12.63 17.52
CA GLN A 27 -3.38 14.03 17.16
C GLN A 27 -4.60 14.87 17.57
N THR A 28 -4.51 15.41 18.78
CA THR A 28 -5.17 16.68 19.11
C THR A 28 -4.50 17.77 18.29
N THR A 29 -5.23 18.37 17.34
CA THR A 29 -5.05 19.76 16.89
C THR A 29 -3.59 20.25 16.76
N THR A 30 -2.93 20.08 15.60
CA THR A 30 -2.15 21.14 14.91
C THR A 30 -1.35 20.70 13.67
N GLU A 31 -1.23 19.43 13.31
CA GLU A 31 -0.54 19.05 12.08
C GLU A 31 -1.50 18.36 11.13
N ASN A 32 -1.86 19.06 10.04
CA ASN A 32 -2.48 18.39 8.90
C ASN A 32 -1.59 17.20 8.51
N HIS A 33 -2.14 15.99 8.48
CA HIS A 33 -1.46 14.85 7.85
C HIS A 33 -0.95 15.29 6.49
N ASN A 34 0.37 15.27 6.36
CA ASN A 34 1.02 15.72 5.16
C ASN A 34 0.99 14.57 4.15
N HIS A 35 -0.19 14.33 3.58
CA HIS A 35 -0.41 13.39 2.47
C HIS A 35 0.59 13.63 1.33
N ASP A 36 1.09 14.86 1.16
CA ASP A 36 2.09 15.19 0.16
C ASP A 36 3.46 14.55 0.49
N LYS A 37 3.81 14.39 1.76
CA LYS A 37 5.04 13.70 2.21
C LYS A 37 4.99 12.21 1.91
N ASP A 38 3.87 11.55 2.19
CA ASP A 38 3.69 10.12 1.92
C ASP A 38 3.68 9.85 0.42
N MET A 39 2.99 10.71 -0.35
CA MET A 39 2.99 10.64 -1.82
C MET A 39 4.38 10.89 -2.41
N ALA A 40 5.17 11.81 -1.83
CA ALA A 40 6.54 12.05 -2.27
C ALA A 40 7.46 10.86 -1.99
N ALA A 41 7.40 10.29 -0.78
CA ALA A 41 8.16 9.10 -0.42
C ALA A 41 7.81 7.91 -1.34
N PHE A 42 6.51 7.69 -1.57
CA PHE A 42 6.02 6.67 -2.50
C PHE A 42 6.46 6.93 -3.95
N THR A 43 6.49 8.20 -4.36
CA THR A 43 6.95 8.57 -5.70
C THR A 43 8.45 8.30 -5.90
N GLY A 44 9.25 8.45 -4.84
CA GLY A 44 10.69 8.15 -4.83
C GLY A 44 11.01 6.70 -5.19
N LEU A 45 10.17 5.74 -4.78
CA LEU A 45 10.34 4.32 -5.12
C LEU A 45 10.37 4.05 -6.64
N PHE A 46 9.68 4.91 -7.42
CA PHE A 46 9.61 4.78 -8.87
C PHE A 46 10.80 5.38 -9.61
N GLU A 47 11.67 6.15 -8.97
CA GLU A 47 12.80 6.84 -9.64
C GLU A 47 13.78 5.85 -10.26
N SER A 48 13.93 4.67 -9.65
CA SER A 48 14.77 3.59 -10.18
C SER A 48 14.21 2.97 -11.47
N GLY A 49 12.90 3.11 -11.74
CA GLY A 49 12.18 2.43 -12.82
C GLY A 49 12.15 0.90 -12.72
N LYS A 50 12.64 0.32 -11.63
CA LYS A 50 12.77 -1.13 -11.47
C LYS A 50 11.49 -1.74 -10.90
N PRO A 51 11.11 -2.96 -11.34
CA PRO A 51 10.02 -3.71 -10.70
C PRO A 51 10.30 -3.99 -9.22
N PHE A 52 9.28 -3.88 -8.38
CA PHE A 52 9.35 -4.19 -6.95
C PHE A 52 8.02 -4.74 -6.43
N VAL A 53 8.06 -5.33 -5.23
CA VAL A 53 6.89 -5.81 -4.50
C VAL A 53 6.80 -5.05 -3.19
N MET A 54 5.58 -4.65 -2.83
CA MET A 54 5.29 -4.08 -1.52
C MET A 54 4.79 -5.16 -0.57
N VAL A 55 5.35 -5.23 0.63
CA VAL A 55 4.82 -6.03 1.74
C VAL A 55 4.28 -5.09 2.79
N SER A 56 2.97 -5.13 2.98
CA SER A 56 2.23 -4.20 3.84
C SER A 56 1.84 -4.86 5.16
N THR A 57 2.08 -4.17 6.27
CA THR A 57 1.64 -4.52 7.62
C THR A 57 0.74 -3.42 8.19
N GLY A 58 0.15 -3.65 9.36
CA GLY A 58 -0.74 -2.69 10.02
C GLY A 58 -2.19 -2.83 9.59
N GLU A 59 -2.96 -1.73 9.62
CA GLU A 59 -4.37 -1.76 9.22
C GLU A 59 -4.46 -2.09 7.73
N ALA A 60 -5.27 -3.10 7.41
CA ALA A 60 -5.46 -3.49 6.04
C ALA A 60 -6.35 -2.45 5.32
N PRO A 61 -6.16 -2.22 4.01
CA PRO A 61 -7.02 -1.32 3.26
C PRO A 61 -8.47 -1.85 3.28
N GLU A 62 -9.34 -1.22 4.08
CA GLU A 62 -10.78 -1.54 4.14
C GLU A 62 -11.62 -0.57 3.30
N GLU A 63 -12.69 -1.07 2.70
CA GLU A 63 -13.67 -0.26 1.94
C GLU A 63 -14.35 0.82 2.80
N LYS A 64 -14.34 0.67 4.13
CA LYS A 64 -15.06 1.53 5.08
C LYS A 64 -14.32 2.83 5.43
N HIS A 65 -13.04 2.97 5.09
CA HIS A 65 -12.34 4.25 5.24
C HIS A 65 -12.86 5.22 4.18
N LYS A 66 -13.93 5.95 4.51
CA LYS A 66 -14.44 7.03 3.66
C LYS A 66 -13.49 8.21 3.73
N HIS A 67 -12.51 8.24 2.84
CA HIS A 67 -11.76 9.46 2.56
C HIS A 67 -12.70 10.58 2.15
N SER A 68 -12.34 11.82 2.47
CA SER A 68 -13.07 12.98 1.99
C SER A 68 -13.08 13.03 0.45
N ARG A 69 -14.06 13.76 -0.11
CA ARG A 69 -14.12 13.99 -1.56
C ARG A 69 -12.87 14.66 -2.10
N GLU A 70 -12.21 15.48 -1.29
CA GLU A 70 -10.98 16.19 -1.68
C GLU A 70 -9.78 15.23 -1.73
N GLU A 71 -9.59 14.41 -0.69
CA GLU A 71 -8.54 13.38 -0.66
C GLU A 71 -8.71 12.40 -1.81
N THR A 72 -9.95 11.95 -2.04
CA THR A 72 -10.28 11.09 -3.19
C THR A 72 -9.88 11.72 -4.52
N ARG A 73 -10.09 13.04 -4.69
CA ARG A 73 -9.69 13.76 -5.92
C ARG A 73 -8.17 13.83 -6.06
N LYS A 74 -7.44 14.13 -4.99
CA LYS A 74 -5.96 14.21 -4.97
C LYS A 74 -5.35 12.85 -5.35
N ILE A 75 -5.77 11.77 -4.70
CA ILE A 75 -5.30 10.41 -4.99
C ILE A 75 -5.60 10.03 -6.44
N ASN A 76 -6.82 10.30 -6.94
CA ASN A 76 -7.17 10.01 -8.33
C ASN A 76 -6.32 10.79 -9.34
N ALA A 77 -6.06 12.07 -9.08
CA ALA A 77 -5.22 12.89 -9.95
C ALA A 77 -3.77 12.40 -9.96
N TRP A 78 -3.20 12.16 -8.78
CA TRP A 78 -1.84 11.62 -8.62
C TRP A 78 -1.70 10.25 -9.31
N ARG A 79 -2.66 9.34 -9.11
CA ARG A 79 -2.66 8.01 -9.75
C ARG A 79 -2.66 8.12 -11.27
N LYS A 80 -3.50 9.00 -11.82
CA LYS A 80 -3.56 9.21 -13.28
C LYS A 80 -2.23 9.71 -13.82
N LEU A 81 -1.58 10.66 -13.13
CA LEU A 81 -0.28 11.19 -13.52
C LEU A 81 0.83 10.13 -13.43
N ASN A 82 0.76 9.25 -12.44
CA ASN A 82 1.78 8.23 -12.16
C ASN A 82 1.44 6.83 -12.72
N LYS A 83 0.42 6.70 -13.57
CA LYS A 83 -0.11 5.41 -14.04
C LYS A 83 0.97 4.47 -14.60
N GLU A 84 1.90 5.00 -15.39
CA GLU A 84 2.97 4.19 -15.97
C GLU A 84 4.00 3.77 -14.92
N LYS A 85 4.32 4.64 -13.96
CA LYS A 85 5.22 4.33 -12.84
C LYS A 85 4.64 3.28 -11.89
N LEU A 86 3.32 3.27 -11.69
CA LEU A 86 2.63 2.28 -10.87
C LEU A 86 2.80 0.85 -11.38
N LYS A 87 3.14 0.65 -12.67
CA LYS A 87 3.44 -0.68 -13.24
C LYS A 87 4.74 -1.28 -12.69
N CYS A 88 5.59 -0.48 -12.04
CA CYS A 88 6.76 -1.01 -11.33
C CYS A 88 6.33 -1.89 -10.14
N ILE A 89 5.16 -1.67 -9.55
CA ILE A 89 4.64 -2.51 -8.46
C ILE A 89 4.09 -3.81 -9.06
N GLN A 90 4.77 -4.92 -8.84
CA GLN A 90 4.36 -6.24 -9.34
C GLN A 90 3.25 -6.85 -8.50
N ALA A 91 3.23 -6.54 -7.20
CA ALA A 91 2.15 -6.88 -6.28
C ALA A 91 2.26 -6.03 -5.02
N THR A 92 1.13 -5.87 -4.34
CA THR A 92 1.08 -5.50 -2.92
C THR A 92 0.63 -6.72 -2.14
N ILE A 93 1.35 -7.08 -1.08
CA ILE A 93 1.08 -8.24 -0.23
C ILE A 93 0.70 -7.74 1.16
N GLN A 94 -0.57 -7.87 1.55
CA GLN A 94 -1.01 -7.54 2.91
C GLN A 94 -0.76 -8.72 3.85
N VAL A 95 -0.03 -8.47 4.93
CA VAL A 95 0.09 -9.37 6.08
C VAL A 95 -1.12 -9.16 6.97
N GLU A 96 -1.92 -10.21 7.16
CA GLU A 96 -3.10 -10.18 8.02
C GLU A 96 -3.24 -11.54 8.72
N PRO A 97 -2.86 -11.66 10.01
CA PRO A 97 -2.92 -12.93 10.75
C PRO A 97 -4.33 -13.49 10.91
N ASN A 98 -5.36 -12.64 10.97
CA ASN A 98 -6.74 -13.04 11.16
C ASN A 98 -7.35 -13.59 9.85
N LYS A 99 -7.68 -14.88 9.88
CA LYS A 99 -8.27 -15.59 8.73
C LYS A 99 -9.57 -14.96 8.22
N VAL A 100 -10.46 -14.50 9.10
CA VAL A 100 -11.73 -13.87 8.72
C VAL A 100 -11.48 -12.55 8.01
N LYS A 101 -10.55 -11.73 8.52
CA LYS A 101 -10.13 -10.48 7.86
C LYS A 101 -9.49 -10.76 6.49
N ARG A 102 -8.61 -11.76 6.38
CA ARG A 102 -8.07 -12.19 5.06
C ARG A 102 -9.17 -12.55 4.06
N VAL A 103 -10.21 -13.27 4.49
CA VAL A 103 -11.34 -13.60 3.61
C VAL A 103 -12.06 -12.32 3.15
N GLY A 104 -12.30 -11.37 4.05
CA GLY A 104 -12.89 -10.07 3.70
C GLY A 104 -12.03 -9.29 2.69
N LEU A 105 -10.73 -9.19 2.94
CA LEU A 105 -9.78 -8.52 2.04
C LEU A 105 -9.70 -9.20 0.67
N LYS A 106 -9.84 -10.52 0.61
CA LYS A 106 -9.84 -11.26 -0.66
C LYS A 106 -11.03 -10.86 -1.55
N LEU A 107 -12.17 -10.54 -0.97
CA LEU A 107 -13.33 -10.02 -1.72
C LEU A 107 -13.06 -8.62 -2.25
N PHE A 108 -12.30 -7.81 -1.50
CA PHE A 108 -11.91 -6.46 -1.89
C PHE A 108 -10.76 -6.39 -2.90
N ALA A 109 -9.92 -7.43 -3.00
CA ALA A 109 -8.73 -7.45 -3.84
C ALA A 109 -8.98 -7.06 -5.32
N SER A 110 -10.12 -7.46 -5.90
CA SER A 110 -10.48 -7.09 -7.27
C SER A 110 -10.79 -5.59 -7.45
N VAL A 111 -11.31 -4.94 -6.41
CA VAL A 111 -11.56 -3.49 -6.39
C VAL A 111 -10.24 -2.76 -6.24
N TYR A 112 -9.38 -3.23 -5.34
CA TYR A 112 -8.02 -2.72 -5.17
C TYR A 112 -7.25 -2.77 -6.49
N GLU A 113 -7.22 -3.92 -7.18
CA GLU A 113 -6.44 -4.09 -8.41
C GLU A 113 -6.94 -3.17 -9.53
N LYS A 114 -8.26 -3.04 -9.70
CA LYS A 114 -8.83 -2.07 -10.66
C LYS A 114 -8.43 -0.63 -10.31
N PHE A 115 -8.30 -0.34 -9.02
CA PHE A 115 -7.93 0.98 -8.56
C PHE A 115 -6.42 1.24 -8.71
N TRP A 116 -5.54 0.32 -8.36
CA TRP A 116 -4.08 0.57 -8.33
C TRP A 116 -3.31 0.06 -9.54
N GLY A 117 -3.88 -0.90 -10.29
CA GLY A 117 -3.26 -1.51 -11.46
C GLY A 117 -2.26 -2.62 -11.14
N ASN A 118 -2.19 -3.08 -9.89
CA ASN A 118 -1.38 -4.21 -9.45
C ASN A 118 -2.19 -5.12 -8.50
N PRO A 119 -1.90 -6.43 -8.44
CA PRO A 119 -2.67 -7.37 -7.63
C PRO A 119 -2.43 -7.19 -6.13
N LEU A 120 -3.51 -7.28 -5.35
CA LEU A 120 -3.45 -7.42 -3.89
C LEU A 120 -3.42 -8.91 -3.52
N LEU A 121 -2.29 -9.35 -2.96
CA LEU A 121 -2.11 -10.69 -2.40
C LEU A 121 -2.19 -10.63 -0.87
N LEU A 122 -2.45 -11.77 -0.23
CA LEU A 122 -2.62 -11.85 1.22
C LEU A 122 -1.70 -12.94 1.79
N ALA A 123 -1.09 -12.64 2.92
CA ALA A 123 -0.25 -13.56 3.68
C ALA A 123 -0.70 -13.58 5.15
N GLN A 124 -0.55 -14.72 5.82
CA GLN A 124 -0.85 -14.86 7.25
C GLN A 124 0.20 -14.21 8.14
N ASN A 125 1.46 -14.20 7.70
CA ASN A 125 2.57 -13.65 8.45
C ASN A 125 3.62 -13.08 7.50
N GLN A 126 4.64 -12.44 8.07
CA GLN A 126 5.70 -11.79 7.31
C GLN A 126 6.55 -12.79 6.52
N GLU A 127 6.82 -13.98 7.04
CA GLU A 127 7.59 -15.00 6.34
C GLU A 127 6.90 -15.44 5.05
N GLU A 128 5.61 -15.77 5.13
CA GLU A 128 4.80 -16.11 3.96
C GLU A 128 4.75 -14.96 2.95
N ALA A 129 4.65 -13.71 3.42
CA ALA A 129 4.66 -12.54 2.55
C ALA A 129 5.99 -12.38 1.80
N LEU A 130 7.12 -12.62 2.47
CA LEU A 130 8.45 -12.54 1.86
C LEU A 130 8.65 -13.64 0.81
N GLU A 131 8.18 -14.86 1.07
CA GLU A 131 8.24 -15.94 0.08
C GLU A 131 7.33 -15.67 -1.13
N LEU A 132 6.12 -15.15 -0.91
CA LEU A 132 5.25 -14.68 -1.99
C LEU A 132 5.91 -13.56 -2.81
N ALA A 133 6.55 -12.60 -2.15
CA ALA A 133 7.25 -11.50 -2.81
C ALA A 133 8.36 -12.00 -3.75
N LYS A 134 9.20 -12.92 -3.25
CA LYS A 134 10.25 -13.57 -4.07
C LYS A 134 9.64 -14.29 -5.28
N SER A 135 8.55 -15.02 -5.08
CA SER A 135 7.86 -15.73 -6.17
C SER A 135 7.32 -14.78 -7.24
N VAL A 136 6.73 -13.65 -6.83
CA VAL A 136 6.22 -12.61 -7.74
C VAL A 136 7.37 -12.00 -8.54
N LEU A 137 8.45 -11.60 -7.86
CA LEU A 137 9.62 -10.98 -8.51
C LEU A 137 10.29 -11.92 -9.52
N HIS A 138 10.41 -13.21 -9.20
CA HIS A 138 10.96 -14.21 -10.12
C HIS A 138 10.09 -14.42 -11.38
N LYS A 139 8.78 -14.17 -11.32
CA LYS A 139 7.90 -14.27 -12.50
C LYS A 139 7.93 -13.01 -13.38
N ALA A 140 8.35 -11.88 -12.81
CA ALA A 140 8.41 -10.59 -13.48
C ALA A 140 9.76 -10.32 -14.19
N SER A 141 10.80 -11.09 -13.85
CA SER A 141 12.13 -11.10 -14.50
C SER A 141 12.17 -11.96 -15.74
#